data_AF-A0A835P6U5-F1
#
_entry.id   AF-A0A835P6U5-F1
#
_cell.length_a   1.000
_cell.length_b   1.000
_cell.length_c   1.000
_cell.angle_alpha   90.00
_cell.angle_beta   90.00
_cell.angle_gamma   90.00
#
_symmetry.space_group_name_H-M   'P 1'
#
loop_
_entity.id
_entity.type
_entity.pdbx_description
1 polymer ?
#
loop_
_entity_poly.entity_id
_entity_poly.type
_entity_poly.pdbx_seq_one_letter_code
_entity_poly.pdbx_strand_id
1 'polypeptide(L)'
;MAPSSAEALLWKKAFLTLRDETLSSLPPSSVLALLCCHILSHPSDALAAAAASLPPPEVTSDVLLLEELASVVLPCEDSAEPLLQILCLIYDVCCRVHRA
;
A
#
# COMPACT_ATOMS: atom_id res chain seq x y z
N MET A 1 18.01 -9.25 -12.19
CA MET A 1 18.41 -7.86 -11.84
C MET A 1 18.37 -7.78 -10.32
N ALA A 2 19.45 -7.35 -9.66
CA ALA A 2 19.40 -7.15 -8.21
C ALA A 2 18.42 -5.99 -7.92
N PRO A 3 17.60 -6.08 -6.87
CA PRO A 3 16.69 -4.99 -6.53
C PRO A 3 17.51 -3.73 -6.26
N SER A 4 17.11 -2.60 -6.85
CA SER A 4 17.65 -1.32 -6.43
C SER A 4 17.27 -1.14 -4.97
N SER A 5 18.26 -1.03 -4.07
CA SER A 5 17.96 -0.91 -2.64
C SER A 5 17.00 0.26 -2.34
N ALA A 6 17.01 1.30 -3.17
CA ALA A 6 16.13 2.45 -3.03
C ALA A 6 14.65 2.14 -3.29
N GLU A 7 14.34 1.25 -4.25
CA GLU A 7 12.96 0.88 -4.57
C GLU A 7 12.36 0.02 -3.44
N ALA A 8 13.08 -1.03 -3.03
CA ALA A 8 12.67 -1.85 -1.89
C ALA A 8 12.50 -1.04 -0.60
N LEU A 9 13.36 -0.03 -0.38
CA LEU A 9 13.25 0.89 0.76
C LEU A 9 12.00 1.76 0.68
N LEU A 10 11.56 2.18 -0.52
CA LEU A 10 10.34 2.98 -0.69
C LEU A 10 9.11 2.21 -0.22
N TRP A 11 8.93 0.98 -0.70
CA TRP A 11 7.82 0.12 -0.26
C TRP A 11 7.88 -0.15 1.24
N LYS A 12 9.03 -0.64 1.73
CA LYS A 12 9.20 -0.97 3.15
C LYS A 12 8.93 0.23 4.06
N LYS A 13 9.41 1.41 3.70
CA LYS A 13 9.19 2.63 4.50
C LYS A 13 7.72 3.02 4.54
N ALA A 14 7.04 3.03 3.39
CA ALA A 14 5.63 3.39 3.31
C ALA A 14 4.76 2.47 4.18
N PHE A 15 4.96 1.16 4.07
CA PHE A 15 4.20 0.15 4.81
C PHE A 15 4.55 0.06 6.30
N LEU A 16 5.82 0.25 6.66
CA LEU A 16 6.22 0.26 8.06
C LEU A 16 5.63 1.47 8.79
N THR A 17 5.69 2.67 8.19
CA THR A 17 5.04 3.86 8.77
C THR A 17 3.53 3.69 8.84
N LEU A 18 2.89 3.15 7.80
CA LEU A 18 1.44 2.90 7.82
C LEU A 18 1.04 1.95 8.95
N ARG A 19 1.81 0.86 9.18
CA ARG A 19 1.59 -0.06 10.30
C ARG A 19 1.75 0.63 11.65
N ASP A 20 2.85 1.35 11.85
CA ASP A 20 3.14 2.00 13.13
C ASP A 20 2.04 3.00 13.52
N GLU A 21 1.54 3.78 12.57
CA GLU A 21 0.47 4.75 12.79
C GLU A 21 -0.89 4.08 13.04
N THR A 22 -1.19 2.97 12.35
CA THR A 22 -2.47 2.25 12.48
C THR A 22 -2.57 1.35 13.73
N LEU A 23 -1.44 1.08 14.41
CA LEU A 23 -1.46 0.45 15.74
C LEU A 23 -2.14 1.33 16.80
N SER A 24 -2.17 2.63 16.59
CA SER A 24 -3.01 3.53 17.37
C SER A 24 -4.46 3.35 16.91
N SER A 25 -5.39 3.15 17.83
CA SER A 25 -6.83 3.10 17.50
C SER A 25 -7.25 4.43 16.89
N LEU A 26 -7.33 4.50 15.56
CA LEU A 26 -7.63 5.71 14.80
C LEU A 26 -9.06 5.69 14.25
N PRO A 27 -9.71 6.85 14.14
CA PRO A 27 -10.98 6.94 13.43
C PRO A 27 -10.78 6.67 11.92
N PRO A 28 -11.81 6.17 11.21
CA PRO A 28 -11.73 5.85 9.78
C PRO A 28 -11.19 6.98 8.88
N SER A 29 -11.56 8.24 9.18
CA SER A 29 -11.08 9.40 8.43
C SER A 29 -9.57 9.64 8.57
N SER A 30 -8.99 9.32 9.74
CA SER A 30 -7.54 9.39 9.95
C SER A 30 -6.83 8.26 9.21
N VAL A 31 -7.41 7.07 9.15
CA VAL A 31 -6.87 5.96 8.35
C VAL A 31 -6.87 6.33 6.87
N LEU A 32 -7.94 6.96 6.38
CA LEU A 32 -8.01 7.45 5.00
C LEU A 32 -6.90 8.47 4.71
N ALA A 33 -6.68 9.43 5.62
CA ALA A 33 -5.61 10.41 5.47
C ALA A 33 -4.22 9.74 5.44
N LEU A 34 -3.97 8.74 6.27
CA LEU A 34 -2.70 7.99 6.27
C LEU A 34 -2.47 7.24 4.97
N LEU A 35 -3.50 6.56 4.43
CA LEU A 35 -3.43 5.89 3.13
C LEU A 35 -3.08 6.90 2.02
N CYS A 36 -3.74 8.05 2.01
CA CYS A 36 -3.45 9.12 1.04
C CYS A 36 -2.02 9.65 1.19
N CYS A 37 -1.55 9.88 2.41
CA CYS A 37 -0.24 10.47 2.67
C CYS A 37 0.93 9.51 2.43
N HIS A 38 0.79 8.22 2.77
CA HIS A 38 1.90 7.27 2.76
C HIS A 38 1.88 6.30 1.57
N ILE A 39 0.72 6.06 0.97
CA ILE A 39 0.59 5.13 -0.16
C ILE A 39 0.26 5.89 -1.43
N LEU A 40 -0.86 6.62 -1.46
CA LEU A 40 -1.36 7.26 -2.69
C LEU A 40 -0.60 8.52 -3.09
N SER A 41 0.25 9.06 -2.21
CA SER A 41 1.18 10.15 -2.54
C SER A 41 2.31 9.70 -3.47
N HIS A 42 2.52 8.39 -3.60
CA HIS A 42 3.48 7.79 -4.51
C HIS A 42 2.80 7.31 -5.81
N PRO A 43 3.46 7.41 -6.97
CA PRO A 43 2.94 6.84 -8.20
C PRO A 43 2.75 5.31 -8.07
N SER A 44 1.58 4.79 -8.46
CA SER A 44 1.28 3.34 -8.41
C SER A 44 2.37 2.49 -9.08
N ASP A 45 2.83 2.92 -10.26
CA ASP A 45 3.87 2.21 -11.01
C ASP A 45 5.19 2.07 -10.23
N ALA A 46 5.60 3.12 -9.51
CA ALA A 46 6.82 3.13 -8.72
C ALA A 46 6.70 2.22 -7.49
N LEU A 47 5.55 2.25 -6.80
CA LEU A 47 5.26 1.35 -5.68
C LEU A 47 5.19 -0.11 -6.15
N ALA A 48 4.52 -0.38 -7.27
CA ALA A 48 4.39 -1.73 -7.81
C ALA A 48 5.74 -2.28 -8.32
N ALA A 49 6.61 -1.43 -8.90
CA ALA A 49 7.98 -1.79 -9.23
C ALA A 49 8.80 -2.12 -7.98
N ALA A 50 8.65 -1.33 -6.91
CA ALA A 50 9.28 -1.59 -5.62
C ALA A 50 8.81 -2.92 -4.98
N ALA A 51 7.53 -3.26 -5.11
CA ALA A 51 6.98 -4.53 -4.62
C ALA A 51 7.63 -5.75 -5.29
N ALA A 52 7.87 -5.68 -6.62
CA ALA A 52 8.52 -6.76 -7.37
C ALA A 52 9.96 -7.04 -6.92
N SER A 53 10.58 -6.10 -6.20
CA SER A 53 11.92 -6.21 -5.64
C SER A 53 11.95 -6.87 -4.24
N LEU A 54 10.78 -7.27 -3.70
CA LEU A 54 10.63 -7.82 -2.35
C LEU A 54 10.24 -9.30 -2.34
N PRO A 55 10.49 -10.03 -1.24
CA PRO A 55 10.00 -11.39 -1.08
C PRO A 55 8.46 -11.44 -1.18
N PRO A 56 7.88 -12.40 -1.94
CA PRO A 56 6.45 -12.58 -2.05
C PRO A 56 5.67 -12.58 -0.72
N PRO A 57 6.14 -13.23 0.37
CA PRO A 57 5.40 -13.22 1.64
C PRO A 57 5.34 -11.83 2.29
N GLU A 58 6.38 -11.00 2.14
CA GLU A 58 6.37 -9.62 2.66
C GLU A 58 5.31 -8.79 1.92
N VAL A 59 5.32 -8.84 0.58
CA VAL A 59 4.36 -8.14 -0.26
C VAL A 59 2.93 -8.60 0.01
N THR A 60 2.72 -9.91 0.18
CA THR A 60 1.39 -10.46 0.47
C THR A 60 0.84 -9.90 1.79
N SER A 61 1.67 -9.86 2.84
CA SER A 61 1.27 -9.32 4.14
C SER A 61 0.90 -7.84 4.07
N ASP A 62 1.62 -7.06 3.26
CA ASP A 62 1.38 -5.64 3.04
C ASP A 62 0.11 -5.40 2.21
N VAL A 63 -0.16 -6.23 1.21
CA VAL A 63 -1.42 -6.19 0.43
C VAL A 63 -2.63 -6.52 1.30
N LEU A 64 -2.53 -7.52 2.17
CA LEU A 64 -3.61 -7.84 3.12
C LEU A 64 -3.89 -6.67 4.07
N LEU A 65 -2.85 -5.98 4.54
CA LEU A 65 -3.03 -4.76 5.34
C LEU A 65 -3.77 -3.67 4.56
N LEU A 66 -3.46 -3.46 3.27
CA LEU A 66 -4.20 -2.49 2.44
C LEU A 66 -5.68 -2.85 2.32
N GLU A 67 -6.00 -4.13 2.15
CA GLU A 67 -7.39 -4.60 2.08
C GLU A 67 -8.13 -4.36 3.40
N GLU A 68 -7.50 -4.66 4.53
CA GLU A 68 -8.07 -4.39 5.86
C GLU A 68 -8.35 -2.90 6.07
N LEU A 69 -7.37 -2.03 5.76
CA LEU A 69 -7.52 -0.59 5.91
C LEU A 69 -8.54 -0.02 4.90
N ALA A 70 -8.62 -0.56 3.69
CA ALA A 70 -9.66 -0.22 2.71
C ALA A 70 -11.07 -0.50 3.27
N SER A 71 -11.27 -1.63 3.94
CA SER A 71 -12.54 -1.93 4.61
C SER A 71 -12.86 -0.95 5.75
N VAL A 72 -11.84 -0.47 6.47
CA VAL A 72 -12.03 0.51 7.55
C VAL A 72 -12.48 1.86 7.03
N VAL A 73 -11.97 2.29 5.86
CA VAL A 73 -12.27 3.61 5.28
C VAL A 73 -13.49 3.64 4.37
N LEU A 74 -14.01 2.48 3.96
CA LEU A 74 -15.23 2.34 3.16
C LEU A 74 -16.43 3.21 3.61
N PRO A 75 -16.74 3.39 4.92
CA PRO A 75 -17.83 4.26 5.34
C PRO A 75 -17.55 5.77 5.26
N CYS A 76 -16.34 6.22 4.88
CA CYS A 76 -16.02 7.64 4.74
C CYS A 76 -16.57 8.22 3.42
N GLU A 77 -17.13 9.44 3.46
CA GLU A 77 -17.77 10.08 2.30
C GLU A 77 -16.81 10.32 1.11
N ASP A 78 -15.51 10.51 1.36
CA ASP A 78 -14.49 10.76 0.32
C ASP A 78 -13.59 9.54 0.04
N SER A 79 -14.04 8.34 0.40
CA SER A 79 -13.23 7.12 0.25
C SER A 79 -13.22 6.53 -1.16
N ALA A 80 -14.20 6.86 -2.01
CA ALA A 80 -14.41 6.18 -3.29
C ALA A 80 -13.19 6.23 -4.22
N GLU A 81 -12.61 7.42 -4.42
CA GLU A 81 -11.44 7.61 -5.28
C GLU A 81 -10.17 6.96 -4.67
N PRO A 82 -9.81 7.20 -3.39
CA PRO A 82 -8.72 6.47 -2.74
C PRO A 82 -8.85 4.95 -2.79
N LEU A 83 -10.06 4.41 -2.60
CA LEU A 83 -10.32 2.96 -2.67
C LEU A 83 -10.09 2.42 -4.08
N LEU A 84 -10.52 3.15 -5.11
CA LEU A 84 -10.25 2.76 -6.49
C LEU A 84 -8.74 2.73 -6.77
N GLN A 85 -8.00 3.74 -6.28
CA GLN A 85 -6.55 3.79 -6.43
C GLN A 85 -5.84 2.65 -5.70
N ILE A 86 -6.30 2.28 -4.50
CA ILE A 86 -5.80 1.11 -3.75
C ILE A 86 -6.06 -0.19 -4.53
N LEU A 87 -7.27 -0.37 -5.07
CA LEU A 87 -7.60 -1.55 -5.87
C LEU A 87 -6.71 -1.65 -7.13
N CYS A 88 -6.48 -0.54 -7.82
CA CYS A 88 -5.55 -0.47 -8.95
C CYS A 88 -4.12 -0.83 -8.53
N LEU A 89 -3.64 -0.32 -7.39
CA LEU A 89 -2.32 -0.65 -6.86
C LEU A 89 -2.19 -2.15 -6.54
N ILE A 90 -3.19 -2.73 -5.86
CA ILE A 90 -3.21 -4.16 -5.54
C ILE A 90 -3.15 -4.99 -6.83
N TYR A 91 -3.93 -4.61 -7.85
CA TYR A 91 -3.90 -5.27 -9.15
C TYR A 91 -2.53 -5.19 -9.83
N ASP A 92 -1.91 -4.00 -9.84
CA ASP A 92 -0.58 -3.77 -10.42
C ASP A 92 0.50 -4.60 -9.72
N VAL A 93 0.46 -4.65 -8.39
CA VAL A 93 1.37 -5.45 -7.56
C VAL A 93 1.20 -6.94 -7.86
N CYS A 94 -0.03 -7.45 -7.87
CA CYS A 94 -0.32 -8.85 -8.19
C CYS A 94 0.18 -9.22 -9.59
N CYS A 95 -0.05 -8.36 -10.59
CA CYS A 95 0.38 -8.59 -11.96
C CYS A 95 1.91 -8.62 -12.10
N ARG A 96 2.65 -7.84 -11.30
CA ARG A 96 4.11 -7.79 -11.34
C ARG A 96 4.75 -8.94 -10.58
N VAL A 97 4.26 -9.25 -9.38
CA VAL A 97 4.78 -10.36 -8.57
C VAL A 97 4.56 -11.70 -9.26
N HIS A 98 3.47 -11.88 -10.01
CA HIS A 98 3.26 -13.10 -10.80
C HIS A 98 4.23 -13.25 -11.99
N ARG A 99 4.87 -12.16 -12.43
CA ARG A 99 5.77 -12.14 -13.60
C ARG A 99 7.26 -12.09 -13.23
N ALA A 100 7.60 -11.86 -11.97
CA ALA A 100 8.96 -11.76 -11.44
C ALA A 100 9.49 -13.13 -10.99
#